data_AF-A0A919HPB1-F1
#
_entry.id   AF-A0A919HPB1-F1
#
_cell.length_a   1.000
_cell.length_b   1.000
_cell.length_c   1.000
_cell.angle_alpha   90.00
_cell.angle_beta   90.00
_cell.angle_gamma   90.00
#
_symmetry.space_group_name_H-M   'P 1'
#
loop_
_entity.id
_entity.type
_entity.pdbx_description
1 polymer ?
#
loop_
_entity_poly.entity_id
_entity_poly.type
_entity_poly.pdbx_seq_one_letter_code
_entity_poly.pdbx_strand_id
1 'polypeptide(L)'
;MRVVGMNYKDDRQKAMSWLQRLGNPYRLSLYDGNGMLGPDLGVYGAPETFLIDGQGIIRWRHAGDLNERVWREELQPLWDQYNRRAV
;
A
#
# COMPACT_ATOMS: atom_id res chain seq x y z
N MET A 1 -6.75 -11.27 1.27
CA MET A 1 -6.40 -9.84 1.33
C MET A 1 -5.72 -9.46 0.03
N ARG A 2 -6.06 -8.32 -0.57
CA ARG A 2 -5.39 -7.85 -1.79
C ARG A 2 -4.49 -6.67 -1.43
N VAL A 3 -3.21 -6.79 -1.78
CA VAL A 3 -2.22 -5.71 -1.59
C VAL A 3 -1.68 -5.30 -2.97
N VAL A 4 -1.62 -3.99 -3.20
CA VAL A 4 -0.95 -3.38 -4.36
C VAL A 4 0.27 -2.66 -3.84
N GLY A 5 1.43 -2.97 -4.41
CA GLY A 5 2.68 -2.30 -4.08
C GLY A 5 2.92 -1.12 -5.01
N MET A 6 3.38 0.00 -4.48
CA MET A 6 3.86 1.15 -5.25
C MET A 6 5.30 1.41 -4.86
N ASN A 7 6.24 1.09 -5.74
CA ASN A 7 7.65 1.41 -5.56
C ASN A 7 7.86 2.87 -5.99
N TYR A 8 8.19 3.72 -5.03
CA TYR A 8 8.20 5.18 -5.18
C TYR A 8 9.63 5.70 -5.17
N LYS A 9 10.01 6.45 -6.22
CA LYS A 9 11.33 7.11 -6.36
C LYS A 9 12.54 6.21 -6.05
N ASP A 10 12.50 4.98 -6.53
CA ASP A 10 13.54 3.98 -6.30
C ASP A 10 14.14 3.47 -7.62
N ASP A 11 15.24 2.73 -7.52
CA ASP A 11 15.87 2.06 -8.65
C ASP A 11 15.09 0.78 -9.01
N ARG A 12 14.60 0.73 -10.26
CA ARG A 12 13.77 -0.38 -10.73
C ARG A 12 14.48 -1.74 -10.67
N GLN A 13 15.78 -1.81 -10.95
CA GLN A 13 16.52 -3.09 -10.93
C GLN A 13 16.71 -3.59 -9.49
N LYS A 14 17.00 -2.67 -8.55
CA LYS A 14 17.08 -3.01 -7.13
C LYS A 14 15.74 -3.47 -6.58
N ALA A 15 14.64 -2.78 -6.93
CA ALA A 15 13.29 -3.17 -6.53
C ALA A 15 12.90 -4.56 -7.05
N MET A 16 13.20 -4.87 -8.32
CA MET A 16 12.95 -6.21 -8.87
C MET A 16 13.78 -7.29 -8.15
N SER A 17 15.06 -7.01 -7.90
CA SER A 17 15.94 -7.92 -7.16
C SER A 17 15.46 -8.15 -5.73
N TRP A 18 14.94 -7.11 -5.08
CA TRP A 18 14.34 -7.17 -3.74
C TRP A 18 13.15 -8.14 -3.71
N LEU A 19 12.20 -7.99 -4.65
CA LEU A 19 11.02 -8.85 -4.74
C LEU A 19 11.39 -10.30 -5.08
N GLN A 20 12.43 -10.53 -5.89
CA GLN A 20 12.92 -11.87 -6.18
C GLN A 20 13.54 -12.55 -4.96
N ARG A 21 14.28 -11.79 -4.14
CA ARG A 21 15.01 -12.32 -2.98
C ARG A 21 14.13 -12.56 -1.75
N LEU A 22 13.19 -11.66 -1.49
CA LEU A 22 12.36 -11.69 -0.27
C LEU A 22 10.94 -12.21 -0.50
N GLY A 23 10.59 -12.47 -1.77
CA GLY A 23 9.24 -12.82 -2.18
C GLY A 23 8.41 -11.59 -2.53
N ASN A 24 7.37 -11.81 -3.35
CA ASN A 24 6.47 -10.75 -3.79
C ASN A 24 5.07 -10.95 -3.18
N PRO A 25 4.67 -10.14 -2.17
CA PRO A 25 3.34 -10.23 -1.56
C PRO A 25 2.26 -9.48 -2.37
N TYR A 26 2.64 -8.76 -3.41
CA TYR A 26 1.76 -7.83 -4.12
C TYR A 26 1.07 -8.49 -5.31
N ARG A 27 -0.24 -8.26 -5.43
CA ARG A 27 -1.01 -8.71 -6.60
C ARG A 27 -0.72 -7.87 -7.84
N LEU A 28 -0.36 -6.60 -7.62
CA LEU A 28 0.11 -5.68 -8.63
C LEU A 28 1.23 -4.84 -8.01
N SER A 29 2.34 -4.70 -8.73
CA SER A 29 3.46 -3.85 -8.32
C SER A 29 3.61 -2.73 -9.34
N LEU A 30 3.29 -1.51 -8.92
CA LEU A 30 3.46 -0.29 -9.69
C LEU A 30 4.85 0.28 -9.44
N TYR A 31 5.42 0.90 -10.46
CA TYR A 31 6.68 1.63 -10.37
C TYR A 31 6.41 3.10 -10.69
N ASP A 32 6.60 3.96 -9.70
CA ASP A 32 6.54 5.42 -9.86
C ASP A 32 7.92 6.02 -9.63
N GLY A 33 8.77 5.90 -10.64
CA GLY A 33 10.14 6.42 -10.61
C GLY A 33 10.20 7.95 -10.55
N ASN A 34 9.22 8.64 -11.14
CA ASN A 34 9.18 10.10 -11.20
C ASN A 34 8.44 10.71 -10.00
N GLY A 35 7.71 9.89 -9.24
CA GLY A 35 6.93 10.32 -8.08
C GLY A 35 5.70 11.14 -8.44
N MET A 36 5.15 10.96 -9.65
CA MET A 36 4.03 11.77 -10.15
C MET A 36 2.68 11.32 -9.57
N LEU A 37 2.57 10.08 -9.09
CA LEU A 37 1.33 9.58 -8.46
C LEU A 37 1.25 9.96 -6.97
N GLY A 38 2.37 10.32 -6.36
CA GLY A 38 2.43 10.72 -4.95
C GLY A 38 1.57 11.93 -4.61
N PRO A 39 1.70 13.07 -5.33
CA PRO A 39 0.94 14.30 -5.06
C PRO A 39 -0.58 14.13 -5.17
N ASP A 40 -1.07 13.43 -6.20
CA ASP A 40 -2.51 13.21 -6.42
C ASP A 40 -3.15 12.31 -5.35
N LEU A 41 -2.35 11.45 -4.71
CA LEU A 41 -2.74 10.62 -3.57
C LEU A 41 -2.47 11.29 -2.21
N GLY A 42 -1.89 12.50 -2.21
CA GLY A 42 -1.47 13.22 -1.00
C GLY A 42 -0.31 12.55 -0.24
N VAL A 43 0.45 11.66 -0.90
CA VAL A 43 1.60 10.93 -0.35
C VAL A 43 2.75 11.92 -0.12
N TYR A 44 3.28 11.96 1.10
CA TYR A 44 4.40 12.83 1.45
C TYR A 44 5.74 12.07 1.34
N GLY A 45 5.73 10.75 1.53
CA GLY A 45 6.93 9.90 1.37
C GLY A 45 6.63 8.41 1.52
N ALA A 46 7.69 7.61 1.62
CA ALA A 46 7.61 6.20 1.99
C ALA A 46 8.35 5.98 3.34
N PRO A 47 7.92 5.01 4.17
CA PRO A 47 6.80 4.10 3.97
C PRO A 47 5.45 4.72 4.34
N GLU A 48 4.42 4.42 3.54
CA GLU A 48 3.02 4.75 3.81
C GLU A 48 2.12 3.59 3.37
N THR A 49 0.96 3.44 4.02
CA THR A 49 -0.05 2.41 3.69
C THR A 49 -1.44 3.04 3.61
N PHE A 50 -2.23 2.64 2.62
CA PHE A 50 -3.59 3.13 2.40
C PHE A 50 -4.59 1.98 2.40
N LEU A 51 -5.75 2.20 3.02
CA LEU A 51 -6.93 1.37 2.84
C LEU A 51 -7.85 2.05 1.82
N ILE A 52 -8.11 1.36 0.71
CA ILE A 52 -9.02 1.82 -0.34
C ILE A 52 -10.18 0.82 -0.40
N ASP A 53 -11.41 1.32 -0.38
CA ASP A 53 -12.60 0.47 -0.46
C ASP A 53 -12.96 0.06 -1.91
N GLY A 54 -14.04 -0.71 -2.05
CA GLY A 54 -14.52 -1.20 -3.36
C GLY A 54 -15.01 -0.10 -4.31
N GLN A 55 -15.25 1.12 -3.83
CA GLN A 55 -15.64 2.27 -4.65
C GLN A 55 -14.43 3.15 -5.03
N GLY A 56 -13.21 2.76 -4.62
CA GLY A 56 -11.99 3.52 -4.89
C GLY A 56 -11.76 4.67 -3.91
N ILE A 57 -12.48 4.72 -2.77
CA ILE A 57 -12.34 5.79 -1.78
C ILE A 57 -11.30 5.40 -0.74
N ILE A 58 -10.35 6.29 -0.45
CA ILE A 58 -9.40 6.14 0.66
C ILE A 58 -10.18 6.25 1.98
N ARG A 59 -10.16 5.17 2.77
CA ARG A 59 -10.83 5.11 4.08
C ARG A 59 -9.87 5.31 5.25
N TRP A 60 -8.59 5.06 5.02
CA TRP A 60 -7.55 5.20 6.03
C TRP A 60 -6.18 5.33 5.37
N ARG A 61 -5.29 6.03 6.06
CA ARG A 61 -3.89 6.24 5.69
C ARG A 61 -3.04 6.13 6.94
N HIS A 62 -1.89 5.49 6.83
CA HIS A 62 -0.86 5.44 7.85
C HIS A 62 0.49 5.83 7.27
N ALA A 63 1.18 6.71 7.99
CA ALA A 63 2.56 7.09 7.70
C ALA A 63 3.49 6.37 8.67
N GLY A 64 4.43 5.61 8.13
CA GLY A 64 5.27 4.68 8.87
C GLY A 64 5.14 3.24 8.38
N ASP A 65 5.92 2.35 9.00
CA ASP A 65 5.87 0.93 8.72
C ASP A 65 4.52 0.32 9.15
N LEU A 66 4.00 -0.59 8.32
CA LEU A 66 2.87 -1.42 8.70
C LEU A 66 3.41 -2.62 9.50
N ASN A 67 3.23 -2.57 10.80
CA ASN A 67 3.56 -3.66 11.72
C ASN A 67 2.30 -4.28 12.34
N GLU A 68 2.50 -5.33 13.13
CA GLU A 68 1.43 -6.13 13.70
C GLU A 68 0.51 -5.32 14.64
N ARG A 69 1.06 -4.33 15.35
CA ARG A 69 0.29 -3.43 16.23
C ARG A 69 -0.64 -2.56 15.40
N VAL A 70 -0.08 -1.83 14.42
CA VAL A 70 -0.85 -0.97 13.50
C VAL A 70 -1.92 -1.79 12.76
N TRP A 71 -1.56 -2.99 12.32
CA TRP A 71 -2.50 -3.90 11.68
C TRP A 71 -3.70 -4.20 12.58
N ARG A 72 -3.47 -4.72 13.80
CA ARG A 72 -4.55 -5.17 14.68
C ARG A 72 -5.40 -4.03 15.23
N GLU A 73 -4.75 -2.95 15.63
CA GLU A 73 -5.40 -1.86 16.37
C GLU A 73 -6.10 -0.88 15.44
N GLU A 74 -5.58 -0.70 14.22
CA GLU A 74 -6.03 0.39 13.33
C GLU A 74 -6.62 -0.15 12.02
N LEU A 75 -5.88 -0.98 11.28
CA LEU A 75 -6.26 -1.35 9.92
C LEU A 75 -7.29 -2.49 9.85
N GLN A 76 -7.11 -3.54 10.66
CA GLN A 76 -7.94 -4.75 10.62
C GLN A 76 -9.43 -4.46 10.86
N PRO A 77 -9.83 -3.65 11.86
CA PRO A 77 -11.25 -3.36 12.08
C PRO A 77 -11.90 -2.66 10.87
N LEU A 78 -11.18 -1.74 10.23
CA LEU A 78 -11.64 -1.04 9.04
C LEU A 78 -11.69 -1.97 7.83
N TRP A 79 -10.67 -2.80 7.63
CA TRP A 79 -10.67 -3.82 6.58
C TRP A 79 -11.90 -4.72 6.69
N ASP A 80 -12.18 -5.25 7.88
CA ASP A 80 -13.31 -6.14 8.12
C ASP A 80 -14.66 -5.42 7.92
N GLN A 81 -14.74 -4.12 8.21
CA GLN A 81 -15.93 -3.31 7.96
C GLN A 81 -16.20 -3.15 6.46
N TYR A 82 -15.20 -2.74 5.68
CA TYR A 82 -15.38 -2.44 4.25
C TYR A 82 -15.42 -3.69 3.37
N ASN A 83 -14.78 -4.79 3.80
CA ASN A 83 -14.84 -6.05 3.08
C ASN A 83 -16.23 -6.71 3.17
N ARG A 84 -16.98 -6.50 4.28
CA ARG A 84 -18.36 -7.01 4.43
C ARG A 84 -19.40 -6.23 3.64
N ARG A 85 -19.14 -4.97 3.30
CA ARG A 85 -20.04 -4.09 2.54
C ARG A 85 -19.86 -4.17 1.03
N ALA A 86 -18.83 -4.89 0.57
CA ALA A 86 -18.52 -5.06 -0.84
C ALA A 86 -19.28 -6.23 -1.50
N VAL A 87 -20.33 -6.75 -0.85
CA VAL A 87 -21.21 -7.81 -1.34
C VAL A 87 -22.53 -7.22 -1.82
#